data_AF-A0A4Q4ZVZ5-F1
#
_entry.id   AF-A0A4Q4ZVZ5-F1
#
_cell.length_a   1.000
_cell.length_b   1.000
_cell.length_c   1.000
_cell.angle_alpha   90.00
_cell.angle_beta   90.00
_cell.angle_gamma   90.00
#
_symmetry.space_group_name_H-M   'P 1'
#
loop_
_entity.id
_entity.type
_entity.pdbx_description
1 polymer ?
#
loop_
_entity_poly.entity_id
_entity_poly.type
_entity_poly.pdbx_seq_one_letter_code
_entity_poly.pdbx_strand_id
1 'polypeptide(L)'
;MIDLRRRLTQYYQNEASTQADLYEAMGWLRQLADTIEAEGIPGLELASVLGEQAQLFRRLGDEQGWKNKMRKSLQFRLLCLGADHPACHSLAEELHS
;
A
#
# COMPACT_ATOMS: atom_id res chain seq x y z
N MET A 1 -9.72 -7.80 -10.09
CA MET A 1 -8.45 -7.04 -9.97
C MET A 1 -8.29 -5.92 -11.01
N ILE A 2 -8.42 -6.18 -12.32
CA ILE A 2 -8.20 -5.17 -13.38
C ILE A 2 -9.04 -3.88 -13.18
N ASP A 3 -10.31 -4.01 -12.80
CA ASP A 3 -11.18 -2.84 -12.57
C ASP A 3 -10.70 -1.97 -11.39
N LEU A 4 -10.25 -2.59 -10.29
CA LEU A 4 -9.74 -1.87 -9.11
C LEU A 4 -8.46 -1.11 -9.43
N ARG A 5 -7.52 -1.75 -10.14
CA ARG A 5 -6.29 -1.09 -10.58
C ARG A 5 -6.57 0.10 -11.49
N ARG A 6 -7.52 -0.03 -12.43
CA ARG A 6 -7.95 1.08 -13.28
C ARG A 6 -8.49 2.26 -12.48
N ARG A 7 -9.36 2.02 -11.50
CA ARG A 7 -9.90 3.09 -10.63
C ARG A 7 -8.80 3.77 -9.81
N LEU A 8 -7.87 3.00 -9.27
CA LEU A 8 -6.71 3.54 -8.56
C LEU A 8 -5.82 4.41 -9.46
N THR A 9 -5.57 3.97 -10.70
CA THR A 9 -4.83 4.79 -11.68
C THR A 9 -5.53 6.12 -11.94
N GLN A 10 -6.84 6.12 -12.14
CA GLN A 10 -7.61 7.35 -12.35
C GLN A 10 -7.55 8.28 -11.12
N TYR A 11 -7.64 7.70 -9.92
CA TYR A 11 -7.48 8.43 -8.67
C TYR A 11 -6.10 9.08 -8.55
N TYR A 12 -5.01 8.35 -8.82
CA TYR A 12 -3.65 8.88 -8.73
C TYR A 12 -3.34 9.94 -9.80
N GLN A 13 -4.06 9.93 -10.92
CA GLN A 13 -3.97 10.97 -11.95
C GLN A 13 -4.75 12.24 -11.59
N ASN A 14 -5.62 12.19 -10.58
CA ASN A 14 -6.39 13.35 -10.14
C ASN A 14 -5.64 14.13 -9.05
N GLU A 15 -5.06 15.27 -9.45
CA GLU A 15 -4.27 16.16 -8.58
C GLU A 15 -5.09 16.80 -7.45
N ALA A 16 -6.41 16.91 -7.60
CA ALA A 16 -7.31 17.56 -6.64
C ALA A 16 -8.14 16.54 -5.82
N SER A 17 -7.50 15.49 -5.28
CA SER A 17 -8.24 14.46 -4.52
C SER A 17 -8.74 14.99 -3.17
N THR A 18 -10.05 14.88 -2.97
CA THR A 18 -10.76 15.23 -1.74
C THR A 18 -10.59 14.16 -0.66
N GLN A 19 -11.06 14.46 0.56
CA GLN A 19 -11.11 13.47 1.64
C GLN A 19 -12.05 12.30 1.32
N ALA A 20 -13.13 12.54 0.58
CA ALA A 20 -14.02 11.47 0.11
C ALA A 20 -13.28 10.53 -0.87
N ASP A 21 -12.53 11.11 -1.82
CA ASP A 21 -11.74 10.33 -2.78
C ASP A 21 -10.67 9.47 -2.08
N LEU A 22 -10.08 9.98 -0.99
CA LEU A 22 -9.15 9.20 -0.15
C LEU A 22 -9.80 7.94 0.44
N TYR A 23 -11.03 8.05 0.94
CA TYR A 23 -11.75 6.91 1.50
C TYR A 23 -12.18 5.92 0.42
N GLU A 24 -12.59 6.38 -0.75
CA GLU A 24 -12.91 5.49 -1.88
C GLU A 24 -11.67 4.70 -2.32
N ALA A 25 -10.54 5.40 -2.52
CA ALA A 25 -9.28 4.76 -2.87
C ALA A 25 -8.82 3.75 -1.80
N MET A 26 -8.99 4.08 -0.52
CA MET A 26 -8.71 3.14 0.57
C MET A 26 -9.63 1.90 0.51
N GLY A 27 -10.90 2.08 0.16
CA GLY A 27 -11.85 0.99 -0.06
C GLY A 27 -11.41 0.06 -1.19
N TRP A 28 -11.01 0.61 -2.34
CA TRP A 28 -10.52 -0.16 -3.48
C TRP A 28 -9.23 -0.92 -3.14
N LEU A 29 -8.29 -0.29 -2.43
CA LEU A 29 -7.06 -0.94 -1.99
C LEU A 29 -7.32 -2.06 -0.98
N ARG A 30 -8.31 -1.92 -0.10
CA ARG A 30 -8.70 -2.99 0.83
C ARG A 30 -9.23 -4.19 0.07
N GLN A 31 -10.18 -3.96 -0.85
CA GLN A 31 -10.74 -5.03 -1.68
C GLN A 31 -9.66 -5.72 -2.54
N LEU A 32 -8.69 -4.95 -3.05
CA LEU A 32 -7.59 -5.50 -3.81
C LEU A 32 -6.68 -6.37 -2.95
N ALA A 33 -6.34 -5.93 -1.73
CA ALA A 33 -5.56 -6.74 -0.79
C ALA A 33 -6.28 -8.05 -0.45
N ASP A 34 -7.58 -7.99 -0.13
CA ASP A 34 -8.38 -9.17 0.18
C ASP A 34 -8.41 -10.17 -1.00
N THR A 35 -8.46 -9.66 -2.24
CA THR A 35 -8.43 -10.50 -3.44
C THR A 35 -7.08 -11.21 -3.59
N ILE A 36 -5.97 -10.48 -3.43
CA ILE A 36 -4.61 -11.04 -3.53
C ILE A 36 -4.36 -12.08 -2.43
N GLU A 37 -4.80 -11.79 -1.20
CA GLU A 37 -4.69 -12.72 -0.08
C GLU A 37 -5.52 -13.99 -0.29
N ALA A 38 -6.73 -13.88 -0.86
CA ALA A 38 -7.59 -15.02 -1.16
C ALA A 38 -7.03 -15.92 -2.27
N GLU A 39 -6.27 -15.36 -3.22
CA GLU A 39 -5.57 -16.13 -4.26
C GLU A 39 -4.36 -16.90 -3.69
N GLY A 40 -3.97 -16.63 -2.45
CA GLY A 40 -2.93 -17.39 -1.74
C GLY A 40 -1.52 -17.17 -2.27
N ILE A 41 -1.29 -16.09 -3.03
CA ILE A 41 0.03 -15.72 -3.54
C ILE A 41 0.58 -14.59 -2.65
N PRO A 42 1.30 -14.90 -1.55
CA PRO A 42 2.09 -13.88 -0.87
C PRO A 42 3.11 -13.35 -1.87
N GLY A 43 3.03 -12.06 -2.17
CA GLY A 43 3.78 -11.50 -3.28
C GLY A 43 4.04 -10.01 -3.14
N LEU A 44 5.00 -9.56 -3.94
CA LEU A 44 5.36 -8.15 -4.06
C LEU A 44 4.17 -7.25 -4.39
N GLU A 45 3.14 -7.81 -5.03
CA GLU A 45 1.92 -7.05 -5.30
C GLU A 45 1.18 -6.67 -4.02
N LEU A 46 0.98 -7.61 -3.08
CA LEU A 46 0.37 -7.31 -1.78
C LEU A 46 1.22 -6.29 -1.01
N ALA A 47 2.54 -6.43 -1.07
CA ALA A 47 3.47 -5.47 -0.46
C ALA A 47 3.30 -4.05 -1.05
N SER A 48 3.09 -3.92 -2.36
CA SER A 48 2.80 -2.64 -3.02
C SER A 48 1.45 -2.07 -2.60
N VAL A 49 0.39 -2.88 -2.60
CA VAL A 49 -0.96 -2.45 -2.16
C VAL A 49 -0.94 -1.97 -0.71
N LEU A 50 -0.22 -2.64 0.19
CA LEU A 50 -0.05 -2.21 1.57
C LEU A 50 0.72 -0.89 1.67
N GLY A 51 1.73 -0.67 0.82
CA GLY A 51 2.43 0.61 0.71
C GLY A 51 1.49 1.74 0.24
N GLU A 52 0.69 1.48 -0.78
CA GLU A 52 -0.33 2.42 -1.28
C GLU A 52 -1.33 2.79 -0.16
N GLN A 53 -1.81 1.81 0.61
CA GLN A 53 -2.70 2.05 1.76
C GLN A 53 -2.01 2.92 2.82
N ALA A 54 -0.73 2.68 3.11
CA ALA A 54 0.01 3.49 4.06
C ALA A 54 0.06 4.96 3.63
N GLN A 55 0.31 5.24 2.35
CA GLN A 55 0.34 6.61 1.85
C GLN A 55 -1.01 7.31 1.97
N LEU A 56 -2.12 6.58 1.77
CA LEU A 56 -3.46 7.14 2.01
C LEU A 56 -3.71 7.43 3.50
N PHE A 57 -3.27 6.56 4.41
CA PHE A 57 -3.34 6.84 5.85
C PHE A 57 -2.54 8.10 6.22
N ARG A 58 -1.35 8.27 5.66
CA ARG A 58 -0.53 9.49 5.85
C ARG A 58 -1.25 10.74 5.37
N ARG A 59 -1.89 10.69 4.19
CA ARG A 59 -2.71 11.80 3.66
C ARG A 59 -3.94 12.11 4.53
N LEU A 60 -4.47 11.12 5.23
CA LEU A 60 -5.56 11.28 6.19
C LEU A 60 -5.08 11.73 7.59
N GLY A 61 -3.77 11.89 7.80
CA GLY A 61 -3.19 12.23 9.11
C GLY A 61 -3.16 11.07 10.11
N ASP A 62 -3.46 9.84 9.67
CA ASP A 62 -3.42 8.64 10.52
C ASP A 62 -2.01 8.02 10.50
N GLU A 63 -1.15 8.56 11.37
CA GLU A 63 0.22 8.12 11.53
C GLU A 63 0.33 6.65 11.97
N GLN A 64 -0.61 6.19 12.82
CA GLN A 64 -0.60 4.81 13.29
C GLN A 64 -0.99 3.83 12.18
N GLY A 65 -2.00 4.19 11.38
CA GLY A 65 -2.42 3.47 10.18
C GLY A 65 -1.27 3.37 9.17
N TRP A 66 -0.55 4.47 8.93
CA TRP A 66 0.63 4.51 8.08
C TRP A 66 1.71 3.53 8.58
N LYS A 67 2.17 3.64 9.83
CA LYS A 67 3.20 2.74 10.40
C LYS A 67 2.82 1.28 10.32
N ASN A 68 1.57 0.96 10.65
CA ASN A 68 1.08 -0.42 10.63
C ASN A 68 1.14 -1.00 9.21
N LYS A 69 0.75 -0.24 8.20
CA LYS A 69 0.77 -0.71 6.81
C LYS A 69 2.17 -0.76 6.22
N MET A 70 3.03 0.21 6.55
CA MET A 70 4.44 0.21 6.16
C MET A 70 5.20 -1.00 6.72
N ARG A 71 4.97 -1.39 7.98
CA ARG A 71 5.60 -2.59 8.56
C ARG A 71 5.20 -3.87 7.84
N LYS A 72 3.91 -4.04 7.52
CA LYS A 72 3.44 -5.21 6.76
C LYS A 72 4.00 -5.22 5.33
N SER A 73 4.01 -4.05 4.70
CA SER A 73 4.61 -3.80 3.39
C SER A 73 6.11 -4.18 3.36
N LEU A 74 6.86 -3.86 4.43
CA LEU A 74 8.25 -4.26 4.61
C LEU A 74 8.39 -5.77 4.83
N GLN A 75 7.54 -6.38 5.67
CA GLN A 75 7.57 -7.82 5.93
C GLN A 75 7.46 -8.65 4.64
N PHE A 76 6.53 -8.30 3.75
CA PHE A 76 6.40 -9.00 2.47
C PHE A 76 7.58 -8.73 1.52
N ARG A 77 8.12 -7.51 1.48
CA ARG A 77 9.33 -7.23 0.68
C ARG A 77 10.54 -8.00 1.17
N LEU A 78 10.74 -8.10 2.48
CA LEU A 78 11.80 -8.92 3.06
C LEU A 78 11.65 -10.40 2.68
N LEU A 79 10.42 -10.93 2.71
CA LEU A 79 10.14 -12.31 2.31
C LEU A 79 10.44 -12.56 0.83
N CYS A 80 10.08 -11.63 -0.06
CA CYS A 80 10.20 -11.82 -1.50
C CYS A 80 11.57 -11.42 -2.08
N LEU A 81 12.24 -10.42 -1.52
CA LEU A 81 13.45 -9.80 -2.07
C LEU A 81 14.70 -10.03 -1.24
N GLY A 82 14.55 -10.39 0.04
CA GLY A 82 15.64 -10.46 1.00
C GLY A 82 15.96 -9.12 1.67
N ALA A 83 16.74 -9.17 2.75
CA ALA A 83 17.07 -8.02 3.58
C ALA A 83 17.97 -7.00 2.87
N ASP A 84 18.88 -7.47 2.02
CA ASP A 84 19.87 -6.62 1.33
C ASP A 84 19.30 -5.88 0.11
N HIS A 85 18.03 -6.12 -0.23
CA HIS A 85 17.41 -5.45 -1.36
C HIS A 85 17.20 -3.96 -1.04
N PRO A 86 17.58 -3.03 -1.94
CA PRO A 86 17.49 -1.58 -1.68
C PRO A 86 16.09 -1.12 -1.24
N ALA A 87 15.04 -1.68 -1.85
CA ALA A 87 13.66 -1.35 -1.47
C ALA A 87 13.29 -1.74 -0.01
N CYS A 88 13.94 -2.74 0.57
CA CYS A 88 13.76 -3.09 1.99
C CYS A 88 14.47 -2.08 2.88
N HIS A 89 15.70 -1.69 2.53
CA HIS A 89 16.47 -0.68 3.26
C HIS A 89 15.76 0.68 3.28
N SER A 90 15.40 1.22 2.11
CA SER A 90 14.73 2.53 2.03
C SER A 90 13.42 2.57 2.83
N LEU A 91 12.64 1.48 2.77
CA LEU A 91 11.38 1.39 3.49
C LEU A 91 11.58 1.25 5.02
N ALA A 92 12.64 0.55 5.43
CA ALA A 92 13.03 0.49 6.83
C ALA A 92 13.51 1.86 7.34
N GLU A 93 14.29 2.61 6.56
CA GLU A 93 14.70 3.97 6.90
C GLU A 93 13.49 4.91 7.07
N GLU A 94 12.53 4.88 6.13
CA GLU A 94 11.30 5.69 6.21
C GLU A 94 10.48 5.38 7.48
N LEU A 95 10.51 4.14 7.97
CA LEU A 95 9.83 3.75 9.21
C LEU A 95 10.51 4.28 10.49
N HIS A 96 11.79 4.63 10.43
CA HIS A 96 12.58 5.11 11.57
C HIS A 96 12.75 6.64 11.58
N SER A 97 12.46 7.32 10.46
CA SER A 97 12.44 8.79 10.37
C SER A 97 11.20 9.39 11.04
#